data_AF-A0A9E4KZ43-F1
#
_entry.id   AF-A0A9E4KZ43-F1
#
_cell.length_a   1.000
_cell.length_b   1.000
_cell.length_c   1.000
_cell.angle_alpha   90.00
_cell.angle_beta   90.00
_cell.angle_gamma   90.00
#
_symmetry.space_group_name_H-M   'P 1'
#
loop_
_entity.id
_entity.type
_entity.pdbx_description
1 polymer ?
#
loop_
_entity_poly.entity_id
_entity_poly.type
_entity_poly.pdbx_seq_one_letter_code
_entity_poly.pdbx_strand_id
1 'polypeptide(L)'
;MDTAIVETKHHRQQFLSATAQARMELDMRVYLVDLDGDMHDLRGQKVAQPLVYHNDNYAAGQHLARTLRAAGSNGIAYDSVRRTGGDCVAVFRPPLLSNARQERHLCYVWNGQEVETVYEKREIGNGSQF
;
A
#
# COMPACT_ATOMS: atom_id res chain seq x y z
N MET A 1 -3.30 -5.83 -7.38
CA MET A 1 -1.82 -5.77 -7.33
C MET A 1 -1.32 -4.37 -7.65
N ASP A 2 -1.64 -3.85 -8.83
CA ASP A 2 -1.12 -2.56 -9.33
C ASP A 2 -1.28 -1.39 -8.35
N THR A 3 -2.43 -1.27 -7.68
CA THR A 3 -2.65 -0.24 -6.66
C THR A 3 -1.63 -0.32 -5.54
N ALA A 4 -1.33 -1.53 -5.04
CA ALA A 4 -0.35 -1.71 -3.97
C ALA A 4 1.03 -1.23 -4.42
N ILE A 5 1.45 -1.55 -5.66
CA ILE A 5 2.72 -1.08 -6.23
C ILE A 5 2.76 0.44 -6.30
N VAL A 6 1.69 1.10 -6.78
CA VAL A 6 1.63 2.57 -6.87
C VAL A 6 1.75 3.21 -5.47
N GLU A 7 1.03 2.69 -4.48
CA GLU A 7 1.07 3.20 -3.10
C GLU A 7 2.45 3.02 -2.47
N THR A 8 3.02 1.81 -2.54
CA THR A 8 4.34 1.54 -1.96
C THR A 8 5.46 2.26 -2.70
N LYS A 9 5.37 2.40 -4.03
CA LYS A 9 6.31 3.21 -4.82
C LYS A 9 6.31 4.66 -4.32
N HIS A 10 5.14 5.27 -4.19
CA HIS A 10 5.02 6.66 -3.73
C HIS A 10 5.64 6.87 -2.34
N HIS A 11 5.30 6.04 -1.36
CA HIS A 11 5.85 6.18 -0.01
C HIS A 11 7.34 5.87 0.07
N ARG A 12 7.84 4.90 -0.71
CA ARG A 12 9.28 4.63 -0.81
C ARG A 12 10.02 5.80 -1.43
N GLN A 13 9.53 6.39 -2.51
CA GLN A 13 10.14 7.58 -3.12
C GLN A 13 10.21 8.75 -2.13
N GLN A 14 9.10 9.07 -1.46
CA GLN A 14 9.10 10.14 -0.45
C GLN A 14 10.17 9.91 0.62
N PHE A 15 10.27 8.70 1.15
CA PHE A 15 11.25 8.36 2.18
C PHE A 15 12.70 8.50 1.67
N LEU A 16 12.99 7.96 0.47
CA LEU A 16 14.32 8.00 -0.12
C LEU A 16 14.76 9.42 -0.48
N SER A 17 13.84 10.24 -1.01
CA SER A 17 14.06 11.67 -1.25
C SER A 17 14.33 12.42 0.06
N ALA A 18 13.51 12.21 1.09
CA ALA A 18 13.63 12.91 2.38
C ALA A 18 14.95 12.59 3.10
N THR A 19 15.55 11.44 2.79
CA THR A 19 16.83 10.98 3.37
C THR A 19 17.99 11.09 2.39
N ALA A 20 17.83 11.82 1.27
CA ALA A 20 18.85 12.09 0.26
C ALA A 20 19.62 10.85 -0.21
N GLN A 21 18.91 9.74 -0.40
CA GLN A 21 19.56 8.46 -0.69
C GLN A 21 20.12 8.42 -2.11
N ALA A 22 21.33 7.88 -2.24
CA ALA A 22 21.94 7.58 -3.53
C ALA A 22 21.15 6.51 -4.31
N ARG A 23 21.51 6.32 -5.58
CA ARG A 23 20.94 5.27 -6.44
C ARG A 23 21.01 3.90 -5.75
N MET A 24 19.92 3.13 -5.81
CA MET A 24 19.87 1.80 -5.18
C MET A 24 18.77 0.93 -5.78
N GLU A 25 18.82 -0.36 -5.47
CA GLU A 25 17.73 -1.29 -5.66
C GLU A 25 17.08 -1.62 -4.32
N LEU A 26 15.75 -1.62 -4.26
CA LEU A 26 15.00 -2.02 -3.08
C LEU A 26 14.26 -3.34 -3.32
N ASP A 27 14.60 -4.34 -2.52
CA ASP A 27 13.87 -5.60 -2.48
C ASP A 27 12.56 -5.46 -1.70
N MET A 28 11.47 -5.77 -2.39
CA MET A 28 10.11 -5.69 -1.88
C MET A 28 9.48 -7.07 -1.95
N ARG A 29 8.67 -7.41 -0.93
CA ARG A 29 7.90 -8.64 -0.89
C ARG A 29 6.43 -8.32 -1.04
N VAL A 30 5.76 -9.08 -1.90
CA VAL A 30 4.31 -9.04 -2.03
C VAL A 30 3.71 -10.09 -1.11
N TYR A 31 2.79 -9.65 -0.26
CA TYR A 31 2.00 -10.53 0.57
C TYR A 31 0.54 -10.48 0.12
N LEU A 32 -0.05 -11.67 -0.03
CA LEU A 32 -1.50 -11.82 -0.08
C LEU A 32 -1.97 -12.14 1.33
N VAL A 33 -3.04 -11.49 1.75
CA VAL A 33 -3.66 -11.66 3.05
C VAL A 33 -5.16 -11.80 2.84
N ASP A 34 -5.78 -12.69 3.60
CA ASP A 34 -7.23 -12.81 3.62
C ASP A 34 -7.76 -11.82 4.66
N LEU A 35 -8.70 -10.97 4.24
CA LEU A 35 -9.35 -9.99 5.11
C LEU A 35 -10.77 -10.46 5.39
N ASP A 36 -11.07 -10.66 6.66
CA ASP A 36 -12.41 -11.03 7.14
C ASP A 36 -12.94 -9.96 8.09
N GLY A 37 -14.04 -9.31 7.70
CA GLY A 37 -14.72 -8.29 8.50
C GLY A 37 -15.33 -7.16 7.68
N ASP A 38 -16.41 -6.58 8.21
CA ASP A 38 -17.11 -5.47 7.57
C ASP A 38 -16.31 -4.17 7.67
N MET A 39 -16.04 -3.56 6.52
CA MET A 39 -15.34 -2.28 6.43
C MET A 39 -16.34 -1.13 6.31
N HIS A 40 -16.00 0.03 6.87
CA HIS A 40 -16.73 1.25 6.54
C HIS A 40 -16.43 1.64 5.09
N ASP A 41 -17.44 1.61 4.23
CA ASP A 41 -17.26 1.80 2.80
C ASP A 41 -17.31 3.28 2.41
N LEU A 42 -16.17 3.82 2.00
CA LEU A 42 -16.03 5.19 1.49
C LEU A 42 -15.79 5.22 -0.02
N ARG A 43 -15.82 4.09 -0.72
CA ARG A 43 -15.58 4.06 -2.16
C ARG A 43 -16.66 4.88 -2.90
N GLY A 44 -16.24 5.56 -3.95
CA GLY A 44 -17.07 6.53 -4.69
C GLY A 44 -17.25 7.88 -4.00
N GLN A 45 -16.71 8.09 -2.78
CA GLN A 45 -16.93 9.31 -2.00
C GLN A 45 -15.87 10.39 -2.22
N LYS A 46 -14.96 10.24 -3.19
CA LYS A 46 -13.89 11.22 -3.50
C LYS A 46 -14.41 12.65 -3.68
N VAL A 47 -15.51 12.81 -4.42
CA VAL A 47 -16.11 14.13 -4.70
C VAL A 47 -16.83 14.68 -3.48
N ALA A 48 -17.52 13.83 -2.73
CA ALA A 48 -18.28 14.22 -1.54
C ALA A 48 -17.39 14.51 -0.33
N GLN A 49 -16.20 13.89 -0.25
CA GLN A 49 -15.28 13.99 0.89
C GLN A 49 -13.85 14.37 0.44
N PRO A 50 -13.65 15.52 -0.22
CA PRO A 50 -12.37 15.88 -0.83
C PRO A 50 -11.23 16.04 0.19
N LEU A 51 -11.55 16.45 1.42
CA LEU A 51 -10.54 16.56 2.49
C LEU A 51 -10.06 15.18 2.98
N VAL A 52 -10.95 14.20 3.04
CA VAL A 52 -10.59 12.81 3.42
C VAL A 52 -9.74 12.18 2.34
N TYR A 53 -10.04 12.47 1.07
CA TYR A 53 -9.33 11.96 -0.11
C TYR A 53 -8.18 12.86 -0.60
N HIS A 54 -7.63 13.72 0.27
CA HIS A 54 -6.55 14.61 -0.12
C HIS A 54 -5.26 13.83 -0.39
N ASN A 55 -4.57 14.12 -1.51
CA ASN A 55 -3.42 13.35 -1.99
C ASN A 55 -2.20 13.36 -1.07
N ASP A 56 -1.90 14.52 -0.46
CA ASP A 56 -0.68 14.73 0.34
C ASP A 56 -0.95 15.21 1.79
N ASN A 57 -2.19 15.51 2.15
CA ASN A 57 -2.57 15.95 3.50
C ASN A 57 -3.52 14.95 4.13
N TYR A 58 -2.99 14.09 4.98
CA TYR A 58 -3.75 13.01 5.58
C TYR A 58 -4.50 13.41 6.86
N ALA A 59 -4.52 14.69 7.25
CA ALA A 59 -5.07 15.11 8.54
C ALA A 59 -6.57 14.75 8.70
N ALA A 60 -7.39 15.02 7.70
CA ALA A 60 -8.82 14.71 7.75
C ALA A 60 -9.09 13.19 7.68
N GLY A 61 -8.38 12.47 6.80
CA GLY A 61 -8.47 11.01 6.72
C GLY A 61 -8.02 10.31 8.01
N GLN A 62 -6.92 10.77 8.63
CA GLN A 62 -6.47 10.28 9.94
C GLN A 62 -7.44 10.62 11.07
N HIS A 63 -8.03 11.81 11.05
CA HIS A 63 -9.07 12.18 12.02
C HIS A 63 -10.28 11.23 11.90
N LEU A 64 -10.80 11.04 10.67
CA LEU A 64 -11.89 10.10 10.41
C LEU A 64 -11.55 8.68 10.86
N ALA A 65 -10.37 8.16 10.51
CA ALA A 65 -9.92 6.83 10.90
C ALA A 65 -9.85 6.67 12.44
N ARG A 66 -9.36 7.69 13.16
CA ARG A 66 -9.35 7.68 14.63
C ARG A 66 -10.78 7.65 15.21
N THR A 67 -11.68 8.46 14.67
CA THR A 67 -13.09 8.51 15.11
C THR A 67 -13.78 7.16 14.88
N LEU A 68 -13.65 6.59 13.68
CA LEU A 68 -14.25 5.29 13.34
C LEU A 68 -13.67 4.14 14.17
N ARG A 69 -12.35 4.16 14.40
CA ARG A 69 -11.69 3.18 15.27
C ARG A 69 -12.20 3.27 16.71
N ALA A 70 -12.37 4.49 17.25
CA ALA A 70 -12.91 4.71 18.59
C ALA A 70 -14.37 4.27 18.70
N ALA A 71 -15.15 4.39 17.62
CA ALA A 71 -16.53 3.90 17.52
C ALA A 71 -16.65 2.38 17.30
N GLY A 72 -15.54 1.65 17.25
CA GLY A 72 -15.52 0.19 17.15
C GLY A 72 -15.53 -0.38 15.74
N SER A 73 -15.29 0.44 14.70
CA SER A 73 -15.13 -0.03 13.33
C SER A 73 -13.92 -0.96 13.17
N ASN A 74 -14.03 -1.90 12.24
CA ASN A 74 -12.97 -2.82 11.85
C ASN A 74 -11.93 -2.18 10.91
N GLY A 75 -12.35 -1.18 10.14
CA GLY A 75 -11.51 -0.54 9.14
C GLY A 75 -12.31 0.27 8.13
N ILE A 76 -11.64 0.72 7.08
CA ILE A 76 -12.21 1.53 5.99
C ILE A 76 -11.82 0.91 4.65
N ALA A 77 -12.78 0.74 3.76
CA ALA A 77 -12.55 0.49 2.34
C ALA A 77 -12.70 1.81 1.58
N TYR A 78 -11.72 2.19 0.76
CA TYR A 78 -11.67 3.51 0.13
C TYR A 78 -10.98 3.47 -1.23
N ASP A 79 -11.29 4.44 -2.09
CA ASP A 79 -10.59 4.57 -3.38
C ASP A 79 -9.13 5.00 -3.16
N SER A 80 -8.17 4.40 -3.85
CA SER A 80 -6.78 4.88 -3.86
C SER A 80 -6.72 6.34 -4.34
N VAL A 81 -6.05 7.18 -3.57
CA VAL A 81 -5.77 8.58 -3.96
C VAL A 81 -4.69 8.67 -5.05
N ARG A 82 -4.00 7.56 -5.35
CA ARG A 82 -2.86 7.53 -6.29
C ARG A 82 -3.12 6.78 -7.58
N ARG A 83 -4.07 5.86 -7.58
CA ARG A 83 -4.46 5.08 -8.77
C ARG A 83 -5.95 5.19 -8.99
N THR A 84 -6.35 5.87 -10.06
CA THR A 84 -7.74 5.90 -10.53
C THR A 84 -8.26 4.47 -10.76
N GLY A 85 -9.43 4.17 -10.21
CA GLY A 85 -10.02 2.82 -10.25
C GLY A 85 -9.31 1.78 -9.36
N GLY A 86 -8.35 2.19 -8.53
CA GLY A 86 -7.76 1.34 -7.50
C GLY A 86 -8.50 1.48 -6.18
N ASP A 87 -8.63 0.37 -5.46
CA ASP A 87 -9.18 0.33 -4.10
C ASP A 87 -8.07 0.02 -3.08
N CYS A 88 -8.24 0.56 -1.88
CA CYS A 88 -7.40 0.35 -0.72
C CYS A 88 -8.26 0.01 0.51
N VAL A 89 -7.63 -0.62 1.49
CA VAL A 89 -8.23 -0.89 2.79
C VAL A 89 -7.30 -0.42 3.91
N ALA A 90 -7.87 0.22 4.91
CA ALA A 90 -7.20 0.54 6.16
C ALA A 90 -7.81 -0.33 7.28
N VAL A 91 -7.08 -1.34 7.72
CA VAL A 91 -7.53 -2.27 8.78
C VAL A 91 -7.11 -1.74 10.14
N PHE A 92 -8.04 -1.66 11.09
CA PHE A 92 -7.77 -1.17 12.45
C PHE A 92 -7.50 -2.27 13.47
N ARG A 93 -7.88 -3.51 13.14
CA ARG A 93 -7.77 -4.68 14.03
C ARG A 93 -6.96 -5.79 13.34
N PRO A 94 -5.73 -6.06 13.80
CA PRO A 94 -4.88 -7.10 13.21
C PRO A 94 -5.52 -8.49 13.08
N PRO A 95 -6.36 -8.99 14.00
CA PRO A 95 -6.97 -10.33 13.88
C PRO A 95 -7.88 -10.53 12.67
N LEU A 96 -8.30 -9.45 11.99
CA LEU A 96 -9.10 -9.52 10.77
C LEU A 96 -8.27 -9.93 9.55
N LEU A 97 -6.94 -9.93 9.67
CA LEU A 97 -6.02 -10.36 8.64
C LEU A 97 -5.51 -11.75 8.98
N SER A 98 -5.65 -12.67 8.03
CA SER A 98 -5.23 -14.06 8.19
C SER A 98 -4.58 -14.60 6.91
N ASN A 99 -4.05 -15.82 7.00
CA ASN A 99 -3.50 -16.56 5.86
C ASN A 99 -2.47 -15.74 5.03
N ALA A 100 -1.56 -15.05 5.73
CA ALA A 100 -0.53 -14.24 5.11
C ALA A 100 0.45 -15.13 4.33
N ARG A 101 0.46 -14.98 3.00
CA ARG A 101 1.28 -15.77 2.09
C ARG A 101 2.15 -14.84 1.26
N GLN A 102 3.46 -15.12 1.25
CA GLN A 102 4.38 -14.44 0.35
C GLN A 102 4.16 -14.96 -1.07
N GLU A 103 3.91 -14.06 -2.00
CA GLU A 103 3.57 -14.45 -3.38
C GLU A 103 4.75 -14.25 -4.34
N ARG A 104 5.31 -13.04 -4.42
CA ARG A 104 6.44 -12.73 -5.31
C ARG A 104 7.38 -11.69 -4.71
N HIS A 105 8.57 -11.59 -5.27
CA HIS A 105 9.51 -10.51 -4.99
C HIS A 105 9.47 -9.46 -6.09
N LEU A 106 9.49 -8.19 -5.70
CA LEU A 106 9.67 -7.06 -6.60
C LEU A 106 10.99 -6.37 -6.29
N CYS A 107 11.58 -5.74 -7.29
CA CYS A 107 12.74 -4.86 -7.14
C CYS A 107 12.37 -3.47 -7.64
N TYR A 108 12.50 -2.46 -6.78
CA TYR A 108 12.29 -1.06 -7.16
C TYR A 108 13.67 -0.45 -7.43
N VAL A 109 13.89 0.04 -8.65
CA VAL A 109 15.13 0.71 -9.04
C VAL A 109 14.99 2.20 -8.78
N TRP A 110 15.66 2.68 -7.74
CA TRP A 110 15.74 4.09 -7.37
C TRP A 110 16.96 4.73 -8.02
N ASN A 111 16.76 5.76 -8.85
CA ASN A 111 17.85 6.43 -9.56
C ASN A 111 18.51 7.59 -8.77
N GLY A 112 18.03 7.88 -7.55
CA GLY A 112 18.42 9.06 -6.77
C GLY A 112 17.33 10.14 -6.69
N GLN A 113 16.29 10.06 -7.54
CA GLN A 113 15.19 11.03 -7.61
C GLN A 113 13.81 10.39 -7.67
N GLU A 114 13.68 9.28 -8.40
CA GLU A 114 12.44 8.50 -8.48
C GLU A 114 12.71 6.99 -8.60
N VAL A 115 11.66 6.19 -8.39
CA VAL A 115 11.71 4.78 -8.76
C VAL A 115 11.42 4.71 -10.26
N GLU A 116 12.48 4.55 -11.04
CA GLU A 116 12.44 4.53 -12.50
C GLU A 116 11.77 3.25 -13.01
N THR A 117 12.15 2.10 -12.45
CA THR A 117 11.64 0.79 -12.90
C THR A 117 11.26 -0.10 -11.72
N VAL A 118 10.24 -0.94 -11.93
CA VAL A 118 9.85 -2.01 -11.01
C VAL A 118 9.92 -3.34 -11.76
N TYR A 119 10.75 -4.26 -11.27
CA TYR A 119 10.90 -5.61 -11.81
C TYR A 119 10.27 -6.65 -10.89
N GLU A 120 9.82 -7.77 -11.45
CA GLU A 120 9.59 -9.00 -10.69
C GLU A 120 10.88 -9.80 -10.62
N LYS A 121 11.32 -10.16 -9.41
CA LYS A 121 12.48 -11.04 -9.20
C LYS A 121 12.01 -12.50 -9.21
N ARG A 122 12.65 -13.31 -10.05
CA ARG A 122 12.44 -14.77 -10.13
C ARG A 122 13.76 -15.47 -9.96
N GLU A 123 13.76 -16.54 -9.19
CA GLU A 123 14.88 -17.46 -9.11
C GLU A 123 14.96 -18.29 -10.40
N ILE A 124 16.17 -18.46 -10.95
CA ILE A 124 16.41 -19.27 -12.13
C ILE A 124 17.25 -20.48 -11.71
N GLY A 125 16.64 -21.67 -11.78
CA GLY A 125 17.27 -22.94 -11.45
C GLY A 125 17.06 -23.35 -10.00
N ASN A 126 16.22 -24.37 -9.77
CA ASN A 126 16.34 -25.14 -8.54
C ASN A 126 17.66 -25.92 -8.64
N GLY A 127 18.60 -25.66 -7.73
CA GLY A 127 19.68 -26.60 -7.47
C GLY A 127 19.08 -27.99 -7.30
N SER A 128 19.50 -28.89 -8.17
CA SER A 128 19.19 -30.31 -8.15
C SER A 128 19.29 -30.84 -6.72
N GLN A 129 18.22 -31.47 -6.22
CA GLN A 129 18.35 -32.40 -5.11
C GLN A 129 19.17 -33.58 -5.63
N PHE A 130 20.44 -33.66 -5.21
CA PHE A 130 21.18 -34.92 -5.11
C PHE A 130 21.00 -35.45 -3.70
#